data_AF-A0A8J8BH26-F1
#
_entry.id   AF-A0A8J8BH26-F1
#
_cell.length_a   1.000
_cell.length_b   1.000
_cell.length_c   1.000
_cell.angle_alpha   90.00
_cell.angle_beta   90.00
_cell.angle_gamma   90.00
#
_symmetry.space_group_name_H-M   'P 1'
#
loop_
_entity.id
_entity.type
_entity.pdbx_description
1 polymer ?
#
loop_
_entity_poly.entity_id
_entity_poly.type
_entity_poly.pdbx_seq_one_letter_code
_entity_poly.pdbx_strand_id
1 'polypeptide(L)'
;MSLQQTIQDRLHTKGISAKEKDTLRVVVGEMQRQKSKTLSDQEVVKILKKLADSERELGERRDEEYLQILEAFLPQEATAEEIETWIRSNIDFGQYKNKMQAMRDIMSHFGPRTDGNTVKSILTERF
;
A
#
# COMPACT_ATOMS: atom_id res chain seq x y z
N MET A 1 3.04 -14.71 -6.50
CA MET A 1 3.76 -13.71 -7.33
C MET A 1 3.80 -12.41 -6.54
N SER A 2 4.85 -11.60 -6.66
CA SER A 2 4.88 -10.26 -6.02
C SER A 2 3.91 -9.32 -6.71
N LEU A 3 3.57 -8.22 -6.05
CA LEU A 3 2.71 -7.19 -6.63
C LEU A 3 3.37 -6.52 -7.84
N GLN A 4 4.69 -6.26 -7.76
CA GLN A 4 5.46 -5.74 -8.89
C GLN A 4 5.31 -6.64 -10.13
N GLN A 5 5.49 -7.95 -9.95
CA GLN A 5 5.42 -8.89 -11.07
C GLN A 5 4.00 -9.02 -11.61
N THR A 6 3.00 -9.00 -10.72
CA THR A 6 1.58 -9.02 -11.11
C THR A 6 1.23 -7.85 -12.03
N ILE A 7 1.69 -6.64 -11.69
CA ILE A 7 1.49 -5.42 -12.51
C ILE A 7 2.21 -5.53 -13.85
N GLN A 8 3.45 -6.02 -13.85
CA GLN A 8 4.24 -6.21 -15.08
C GLN A 8 3.62 -7.26 -16.01
N ASP A 9 3.15 -8.39 -15.46
CA ASP A 9 2.48 -9.43 -16.25
C ASP A 9 1.14 -8.95 -16.80
N ARG A 10 0.38 -8.19 -15.99
CA ARG A 10 -0.88 -7.60 -16.43
C ARG A 10 -0.69 -6.63 -17.60
N LEU A 11 0.36 -5.80 -17.57
CA LEU A 11 0.69 -4.88 -18.67
C LEU A 11 0.90 -5.61 -20.02
N HIS A 12 1.43 -6.83 -19.99
CA HIS A 12 1.69 -7.64 -21.19
C HIS A 12 0.51 -8.56 -21.57
N THR A 13 -0.55 -8.59 -20.75
CA THR A 13 -1.72 -9.42 -21.00
C THR A 13 -2.52 -8.88 -22.19
N LYS A 14 -2.97 -9.77 -23.08
CA LYS A 14 -3.84 -9.41 -24.21
C LYS A 14 -5.25 -9.10 -23.71
N GLY A 15 -5.92 -8.14 -24.33
CA GLY A 15 -7.34 -7.83 -24.05
C GLY A 15 -7.59 -6.87 -22.89
N ILE A 16 -6.55 -6.29 -22.28
CA ILE A 16 -6.72 -5.15 -21.36
C ILE A 16 -7.14 -3.88 -22.12
N SER A 17 -7.84 -2.97 -21.45
CA SER A 17 -8.29 -1.72 -22.09
C SER A 17 -7.10 -0.81 -22.41
N ALA A 18 -7.28 0.14 -23.35
CA ALA A 18 -6.24 1.12 -23.66
C ALA A 18 -5.90 1.97 -22.42
N LYS A 19 -6.93 2.37 -21.65
CA LYS A 19 -6.75 3.12 -20.41
C LYS A 19 -5.98 2.33 -19.36
N GLU A 20 -6.34 1.07 -19.13
CA GLU A 20 -5.63 0.17 -18.21
C GLU A 20 -4.16 0.05 -18.61
N LYS A 21 -3.89 -0.18 -19.90
CA LYS A 21 -2.53 -0.28 -20.41
C LYS A 21 -1.70 0.98 -20.16
N ASP A 22 -2.28 2.16 -20.38
CA ASP A 22 -1.57 3.43 -20.18
C ASP A 22 -1.35 3.71 -18.68
N THR A 23 -2.34 3.42 -17.83
CA THR A 23 -2.18 3.48 -16.37
C THR A 23 -1.03 2.58 -15.90
N LEU A 24 -1.00 1.31 -16.33
CA LEU A 24 0.03 0.36 -15.94
C LEU A 24 1.43 0.78 -16.44
N ARG A 25 1.54 1.43 -17.60
CA ARG A 25 2.81 2.00 -18.07
C ARG A 25 3.32 3.12 -17.17
N VAL A 26 2.43 3.99 -16.67
CA VAL A 26 2.80 5.04 -15.72
C VAL A 26 3.34 4.40 -14.44
N VAL A 27 2.62 3.41 -13.89
CA VAL A 27 3.03 2.68 -12.67
C VAL A 27 4.39 2.02 -12.86
N VAL A 28 4.59 1.26 -13.95
CA VAL A 28 5.88 0.61 -14.24
C VAL A 28 6.98 1.65 -14.44
N GLY A 29 6.68 2.78 -15.08
CA GLY A 29 7.62 3.90 -15.21
C GLY A 29 8.06 4.47 -13.86
N GLU A 30 7.15 4.64 -12.90
CA GLU A 30 7.47 5.07 -11.54
C GLU A 30 8.32 4.04 -10.77
N MET A 31 8.03 2.74 -10.94
CA MET A 31 8.85 1.68 -10.36
C MET A 31 10.29 1.73 -10.91
N GLN A 32 10.45 1.94 -12.22
CA GLN A 32 11.76 2.00 -12.86
C GLN A 32 12.57 3.25 -12.45
N ARG A 33 11.90 4.33 -12.02
CA ARG A 33 12.56 5.53 -11.47
C ARG A 33 13.16 5.32 -10.08
N GLN A 34 12.74 4.26 -9.36
CA GLN A 34 13.32 3.95 -8.07
C GLN A 34 14.78 3.51 -8.19
N LYS A 35 15.54 3.69 -7.10
CA LYS A 35 16.95 3.27 -7.04
C LYS A 35 17.11 1.76 -7.23
N SER A 36 16.21 0.97 -6.62
CA SER A 36 16.14 -0.47 -6.83
C SER A 36 15.21 -0.81 -7.99
N LYS A 37 15.59 -1.81 -8.80
CA LYS A 37 14.74 -2.35 -9.87
C LYS A 37 13.81 -3.47 -9.39
N THR A 38 14.10 -4.03 -8.21
CA THR A 38 13.25 -5.01 -7.53
C THR A 38 12.70 -4.35 -6.29
N LEU A 39 11.39 -4.17 -6.23
CA LEU A 39 10.69 -3.48 -5.15
C LEU A 39 9.93 -4.50 -4.32
N SER A 40 9.90 -4.26 -3.02
CA SER A 40 8.99 -4.95 -2.12
C SER A 40 7.54 -4.54 -2.40
N ASP A 41 6.58 -5.39 -2.03
CA ASP A 41 5.15 -5.07 -2.18
C ASP A 41 4.77 -3.78 -1.42
N GLN A 42 5.42 -3.51 -0.28
CA GLN A 42 5.24 -2.25 0.45
C GLN A 42 5.69 -1.03 -0.36
N GLU A 43 6.82 -1.11 -1.07
CA GLU A 43 7.29 -0.01 -1.92
C GLU A 43 6.38 0.18 -3.13
N VAL A 44 5.89 -0.90 -3.73
CA VAL A 44 4.92 -0.85 -4.83
C VAL A 44 3.61 -0.20 -4.38
N VAL A 45 3.07 -0.61 -3.24
CA VAL A 45 1.85 -0.01 -2.68
C VAL A 45 2.03 1.47 -2.38
N LYS A 46 3.21 1.89 -1.89
CA LYS A 46 3.50 3.32 -1.69
C LYS A 46 3.47 4.11 -3.01
N ILE A 47 3.98 3.54 -4.10
CA ILE A 47 3.92 4.18 -5.44
C ILE A 47 2.47 4.31 -5.90
N LEU A 48 1.70 3.21 -5.83
CA LEU A 48 0.29 3.20 -6.22
C LEU A 48 -0.53 4.22 -5.42
N LYS A 49 -0.37 4.24 -4.09
CA LYS A 49 -1.02 5.21 -3.21
C LYS A 49 -0.66 6.65 -3.59
N LYS A 50 0.63 6.94 -3.79
CA LYS A 50 1.09 8.29 -4.17
C LYS A 50 0.47 8.75 -5.50
N LEU A 51 0.37 7.86 -6.49
CA LEU A 51 -0.28 8.18 -7.77
C LEU A 51 -1.77 8.43 -7.59
N ALA A 52 -2.45 7.60 -6.79
CA ALA A 52 -3.88 7.76 -6.51
C ALA A 52 -4.15 9.05 -5.73
N ASP A 53 -3.33 9.38 -4.73
CA ASP A 53 -3.44 10.61 -3.95
C ASP A 53 -3.24 11.85 -4.83
N SER A 54 -2.22 11.84 -5.69
CA SER A 54 -1.98 12.92 -6.66
C SER A 54 -3.14 13.12 -7.62
N GLU A 55 -3.83 12.05 -8.01
CA GLU A 55 -5.00 12.13 -8.88
C GLU A 55 -6.23 12.67 -8.12
N ARG A 56 -6.43 12.24 -6.85
CA ARG A 56 -7.51 12.76 -5.99
C ARG A 56 -7.37 14.26 -5.72
N GLU A 57 -6.15 14.77 -5.63
CA GLU A 57 -5.87 16.21 -5.48
C GLU A 57 -6.38 17.06 -6.66
N LEU A 58 -6.68 16.47 -7.82
CA LEU A 58 -7.24 17.17 -8.97
C LEU A 58 -8.73 17.53 -8.82
N GLY A 59 -9.41 17.02 -7.78
CA GLY A 59 -10.82 17.32 -7.49
C GLY A 59 -11.73 16.86 -8.63
N GLU A 60 -12.58 17.75 -9.13
CA GLU A 60 -13.54 17.44 -10.21
C GLU A 60 -12.89 17.06 -11.54
N ARG A 61 -11.61 17.39 -11.74
CA ARG A 61 -10.86 17.07 -12.97
C ARG A 61 -10.19 15.70 -12.93
N ARG A 62 -10.33 14.97 -11.82
CA ARG A 62 -9.71 13.66 -11.66
C ARG A 62 -10.25 12.67 -12.66
N ASP A 63 -9.39 11.76 -13.08
CA ASP A 63 -9.74 10.63 -13.91
C ASP A 63 -10.15 9.44 -13.03
N GLU A 64 -11.46 9.23 -12.92
CA GLU A 64 -12.04 8.16 -12.09
C GLU A 64 -11.62 6.76 -12.57
N GLU A 65 -11.49 6.56 -13.89
CA GLU A 65 -11.08 5.26 -14.43
C GLU A 65 -9.62 4.97 -14.06
N TYR A 66 -8.75 5.97 -14.15
CA TYR A 66 -7.37 5.86 -13.68
C TYR A 66 -7.28 5.50 -12.20
N LEU A 67 -8.06 6.18 -11.34
CA LEU A 67 -8.14 5.86 -9.91
C LEU A 67 -8.58 4.42 -9.66
N GLN A 68 -9.67 3.98 -10.30
CA GLN A 68 -10.19 2.63 -10.15
C GLN A 68 -9.16 1.56 -10.56
N ILE A 69 -8.41 1.81 -11.64
CA ILE A 69 -7.35 0.90 -12.08
C ILE A 69 -6.22 0.82 -11.03
N LEU A 70 -5.77 1.96 -10.48
CA LEU A 70 -4.74 1.95 -9.43
C LEU A 70 -5.19 1.22 -8.17
N GLU A 71 -6.42 1.50 -7.72
CA GLU A 71 -7.01 0.94 -6.52
C GLU A 71 -7.24 -0.58 -6.63
N ALA A 72 -7.49 -1.10 -7.84
CA ALA A 72 -7.64 -2.53 -8.08
C ALA A 72 -6.36 -3.35 -7.76
N PHE A 73 -5.20 -2.71 -7.71
CA PHE A 73 -3.92 -3.34 -7.30
C PHE A 73 -3.54 -3.07 -5.84
N LEU A 74 -4.28 -2.20 -5.14
CA LEU A 74 -4.03 -1.95 -3.73
C LEU A 74 -4.62 -3.11 -2.90
N PRO A 75 -3.88 -3.61 -1.90
CA PRO A 75 -4.44 -4.57 -0.98
C PRO A 75 -5.53 -3.91 -0.14
N GLN A 76 -6.53 -4.68 0.27
CA GLN A 76 -7.53 -4.19 1.22
C GLN A 76 -6.84 -3.71 2.50
N GLU A 77 -7.04 -2.44 2.82
CA GLU A 77 -6.47 -1.83 4.02
C GLU A 77 -7.01 -2.52 5.27
N ALA A 78 -6.14 -2.71 6.25
CA ALA A 78 -6.54 -3.16 7.56
C ALA A 78 -7.23 -2.01 8.29
N THR A 79 -8.41 -2.28 8.82
CA THR A 79 -9.16 -1.35 9.66
C THR A 79 -8.45 -1.12 10.99
N ALA A 80 -8.75 0.00 11.65
CA ALA A 80 -8.18 0.29 12.96
C ALA A 80 -8.54 -0.79 13.99
N GLU A 81 -9.76 -1.35 13.89
CA GLU A 81 -10.29 -2.39 14.76
C GLU A 81 -9.58 -3.74 14.54
N GLU A 82 -9.28 -4.10 13.28
CA GLU A 82 -8.47 -5.29 12.97
C GLU A 82 -7.06 -5.16 13.53
N ILE A 83 -6.42 -3.99 13.34
CA ILE A 83 -5.07 -3.72 13.85
C ILE A 83 -5.07 -3.79 15.38
N GLU A 84 -6.03 -3.14 16.04
CA GLU A 84 -6.15 -3.17 17.49
C GLU A 84 -6.35 -4.59 18.03
N THR A 85 -7.28 -5.35 17.44
CA THR A 85 -7.58 -6.72 17.86
C THR A 85 -6.35 -7.61 17.76
N TRP A 86 -5.59 -7.47 16.67
CA TRP A 86 -4.35 -8.21 16.50
C TRP A 86 -3.30 -7.81 17.53
N ILE A 87 -3.12 -6.50 17.80
CA ILE A 87 -2.18 -6.01 18.82
C ILE A 87 -2.51 -6.60 20.18
N ARG A 88 -3.78 -6.52 20.62
CA ARG A 88 -4.23 -7.07 21.93
C ARG A 88 -3.96 -8.57 22.07
N SER A 89 -4.00 -9.30 20.96
CA SER A 89 -3.86 -10.76 20.96
C SER A 89 -2.41 -11.24 20.82
N ASN A 90 -1.50 -10.41 20.27
CA ASN A 90 -0.17 -10.85 19.85
C ASN A 90 0.99 -10.05 20.45
N ILE A 91 0.74 -8.84 20.98
CA ILE A 91 1.79 -7.97 21.50
C ILE A 91 1.71 -7.91 23.02
N ASP A 92 2.77 -8.39 23.68
CA ASP A 92 3.01 -8.15 25.09
C ASP A 92 3.85 -6.89 25.26
N PHE A 93 3.21 -5.76 25.56
CA PHE A 93 3.90 -4.48 25.76
C PHE A 93 4.92 -4.48 26.90
N GLY A 94 4.81 -5.42 27.86
CA GLY A 94 5.78 -5.56 28.95
C GLY A 94 7.19 -5.94 28.48
N GLN A 95 7.33 -6.52 27.28
CA GLN A 95 8.61 -6.91 26.70
C GLN A 95 9.35 -5.75 26.02
N TYR A 96 8.69 -4.61 25.87
CA TYR A 96 9.23 -3.45 25.18
C TYR A 96 9.50 -2.30 26.14
N LYS A 97 10.54 -1.51 25.85
CA LYS A 97 10.85 -0.27 26.61
C LYS A 97 9.83 0.83 26.34
N ASN A 98 9.18 0.78 25.17
CA ASN A 98 8.07 1.65 24.81
C ASN A 98 7.21 0.98 23.72
N LYS A 99 5.96 1.44 23.58
CA LYS A 99 4.97 0.88 22.64
C LYS A 99 5.41 0.97 21.17
N MET A 100 6.22 1.96 20.82
CA MET A 100 6.70 2.15 19.44
C MET A 100 7.69 1.06 19.00
N GLN A 101 8.28 0.30 19.93
CA GLN A 101 9.11 -0.85 19.55
C GLN A 101 8.30 -2.00 18.94
N ALA A 102 7.01 -2.14 19.29
CA ALA A 102 6.11 -3.10 18.67
C ALA A 102 5.74 -2.74 17.21
N MET A 103 6.07 -1.52 16.75
CA MET A 103 5.81 -1.06 15.37
C MET A 103 6.37 -2.03 14.34
N ARG A 104 7.58 -2.57 14.57
CA ARG A 104 8.20 -3.51 13.64
C ARG A 104 7.35 -4.76 13.45
N ASP A 105 6.88 -5.33 14.55
CA ASP A 105 6.14 -6.60 14.54
C ASP A 105 4.75 -6.41 13.93
N ILE A 106 4.09 -5.30 14.24
CA ILE A 106 2.80 -4.92 13.66
C ILE A 106 2.95 -4.70 12.14
N MET A 107 3.93 -3.90 11.71
CA MET A 107 4.18 -3.66 10.28
C MET A 107 4.63 -4.92 9.54
N SER A 108 5.32 -5.85 10.22
CA SER A 108 5.68 -7.15 9.64
C SER A 108 4.45 -8.04 9.41
N HIS A 109 3.45 -7.97 10.29
CA HIS A 109 2.22 -8.74 10.14
C HIS A 109 1.32 -8.17 9.04
N PHE A 110 1.01 -6.87 9.11
CA PHE A 110 0.07 -6.23 8.18
C PHE A 110 0.70 -5.89 6.83
N GLY A 111 2.03 -5.80 6.76
CA GLY A 111 2.76 -5.59 5.52
C GLY A 111 2.27 -4.33 4.78
N PRO A 112 1.76 -4.46 3.54
CA PRO A 112 1.27 -3.33 2.76
C PRO A 112 -0.18 -2.92 3.08
N ARG A 113 -0.90 -3.66 3.94
CA ARG A 113 -2.30 -3.37 4.32
C ARG A 113 -2.43 -2.22 5.32
N THR A 114 -1.33 -1.71 5.85
CA THR A 114 -1.30 -0.53 6.71
C THR A 114 -0.01 0.25 6.46
N ASP A 115 0.04 1.48 6.94
CA ASP A 115 1.28 2.25 7.05
C ASP A 115 1.60 2.60 8.53
N GLY A 116 2.82 3.08 8.73
CA GLY A 116 3.34 3.36 10.07
C GLY A 116 2.66 4.54 10.76
N ASN A 117 2.06 5.48 10.04
CA ASN A 117 1.34 6.59 10.66
C ASN A 117 0.03 6.08 11.27
N THR A 118 -0.73 5.26 10.54
CA THR A 118 -1.95 4.63 11.06
C THR A 118 -1.66 3.80 12.31
N VAL A 119 -0.63 2.94 12.27
CA VAL A 119 -0.24 2.13 13.44
C VAL A 119 0.21 3.01 14.60
N LYS A 120 0.94 4.10 14.34
CA LYS A 120 1.40 5.03 15.37
C LYS A 120 0.23 5.71 16.07
N SER A 121 -0.77 6.16 15.31
CA SER A 121 -1.98 6.77 15.88
C SER A 121 -2.73 5.77 16.77
N ILE A 122 -2.95 4.54 16.29
CA ILE A 122 -3.60 3.48 17.08
C ILE A 122 -2.83 3.19 18.38
N LEU A 123 -1.52 3.05 18.31
CA LEU A 123 -0.66 2.82 19.49
C LEU A 123 -0.64 3.99 20.48
N THR A 124 -0.93 5.21 20.03
CA THR A 124 -0.95 6.41 20.88
C THR A 124 -2.32 6.64 21.51
N GLU A 125 -3.39 6.34 20.78
CA GLU A 125 -4.77 6.63 21.17
C GLU A 125 -5.43 5.49 21.93
N ARG A 126 -5.07 4.22 21.65
CA ARG A 126 -5.80 3.04 22.14
C ARG A 126 -5.01 2.15 23.11
N PHE A 127 -3.72 2.41 23.30
CA PHE A 127 -2.82 1.63 24.16
C PHE A 127 -2.02 2.54 25.05
#